data_AF-A0A1F8Q7K6-F1
#
_entry.id   AF-A0A1F8Q7K6-F1
#
_cell.length_a   1.000
_cell.length_b   1.000
_cell.length_c   1.000
_cell.angle_alpha   90.00
_cell.angle_beta   90.00
_cell.angle_gamma   90.00
#
_symmetry.space_group_name_H-M   'P 1'
#
loop_
_entity.id
_entity.type
_entity.pdbx_description
1 polymer ?
#
loop_
_entity_poly.entity_id
_entity_poly.type
_entity_poly.pdbx_seq_one_letter_code
_entity_poly.pdbx_strand_id
1 'polypeptide(L)' 'MTEAEATAEVFWTAFKVLSRAEQQAILRRIIRDQNLRRDLIDLALIEERRDEPARPLRDYLNENQN' A
#
# COMPACT_ATOMS: atom_id res chain seq x y z
N MET A 1 -3.11 20.51 1.81
CA MET A 1 -3.41 19.68 0.65
C MET A 1 -2.58 20.18 -0.51
N THR A 2 -1.70 19.35 -1.04
CA THR A 2 -0.94 19.62 -2.27
C THR A 2 -1.82 19.36 -3.50
N GLU A 3 -1.42 19.88 -4.66
CA GLU A 3 -2.11 19.58 -5.93
C GLU A 3 -2.17 18.07 -6.20
N ALA A 4 -1.07 17.36 -5.93
CA ALA A 4 -0.98 15.91 -6.09
C ALA A 4 -1.96 15.17 -5.15
N GLU A 5 -2.09 15.60 -3.89
CA GLU A 5 -3.07 15.04 -2.94
C GLU A 5 -4.50 15.29 -3.43
N ALA A 6 -4.80 16.49 -3.94
CA ALA A 6 -6.12 16.81 -4.46
C ALA A 6 -6.47 15.94 -5.67
N THR A 7 -5.54 15.75 -6.59
CA THR A 7 -5.72 14.84 -7.74
C THR A 7 -5.94 13.40 -7.28
N ALA A 8 -5.17 12.91 -6.32
CA ALA A 8 -5.32 11.55 -5.78
C ALA A 8 -6.70 11.33 -5.14
N GLU A 9 -7.20 12.30 -4.37
CA GLU A 9 -8.53 12.24 -3.74
C GLU A 9 -9.67 12.16 -4.77
N VAL A 10 -9.55 12.85 -5.90
CA VAL A 10 -10.53 12.75 -6.99
C VAL A 10 -10.60 11.33 -7.55
N PHE A 11 -9.45 10.71 -7.83
CA PHE A 11 -9.40 9.34 -8.34
C PHE A 11 -9.85 8.31 -7.31
N TRP A 12 -9.55 8.54 -6.03
CA TRP A 12 -10.03 7.69 -4.94
C TRP A 12 -11.55 7.74 -4.82
N THR A 13 -12.11 8.94 -4.82
CA THR A 13 -13.57 9.15 -4.78
C THR A 13 -14.25 8.48 -5.98
N ALA A 14 -13.69 8.66 -7.19
CA ALA A 14 -14.17 8.01 -8.40
C ALA A 14 -14.11 6.48 -8.30
N PHE A 15 -13.02 5.90 -7.77
CA PHE A 15 -12.90 4.46 -7.56
C PHE A 15 -13.95 3.93 -6.57
N LYS A 16 -14.23 4.68 -5.50
CA LYS A 16 -15.14 4.27 -4.42
C LYS A 16 -16.61 4.22 -4.83
N VAL A 17 -17.01 5.02 -5.81
CA VAL A 17 -18.40 5.02 -6.33
C VAL A 17 -18.66 3.93 -7.38
N LEU A 18 -17.62 3.29 -7.91
CA LEU A 18 -17.76 2.20 -8.87
C LEU A 18 -18.46 0.99 -8.26
N SER A 19 -19.15 0.22 -9.10
CA SER A 19 -19.66 -1.09 -8.72
C SER A 19 -18.52 -2.05 -8.34
N ARG A 20 -18.85 -3.11 -7.60
CA ARG A 20 -17.85 -4.11 -7.20
C ARG A 20 -17.14 -4.74 -8.40
N ALA A 21 -17.85 -4.96 -9.51
CA ALA A 21 -17.28 -5.54 -10.72
C ALA A 21 -16.25 -4.61 -11.38
N GLU A 22 -16.55 -3.31 -11.44
CA GLU A 22 -15.66 -2.29 -11.99
C GLU A 22 -14.42 -2.08 -11.09
N GLN A 23 -14.61 -2.04 -9.77
CA GLN A 23 -13.48 -2.01 -8.83
C GLN A 23 -12.55 -3.21 -9.05
N GLN A 24 -13.11 -4.42 -9.19
CA GLN A 24 -12.34 -5.64 -9.45
C GLN A 24 -11.61 -5.60 -10.80
N ALA A 25 -12.20 -5.01 -11.83
CA ALA A 25 -11.54 -4.84 -13.12
C ALA A 25 -10.29 -3.94 -13.01
N ILE A 26 -10.37 -2.87 -12.22
CA ILE A 26 -9.22 -1.99 -11.93
C ILE A 26 -8.16 -2.74 -11.13
N LEU A 27 -8.53 -3.39 -10.02
CA LEU A 27 -7.58 -4.14 -9.19
C LEU A 27 -6.84 -5.21 -9.98
N ARG A 28 -7.52 -5.93 -10.89
CA ARG A 28 -6.89 -6.91 -11.78
C ARG A 28 -5.86 -6.30 -12.72
N ARG A 29 -6.04 -5.05 -13.17
CA ARG A 29 -5.03 -4.35 -13.96
C ARG A 29 -3.83 -3.98 -13.11
N ILE A 30 -4.06 -3.44 -11.91
CA ILE A 30 -3.00 -3.05 -10.96
C ILE A 30 -2.12 -4.25 -10.60
N ILE A 31 -2.71 -5.40 -10.26
CA ILE A 31 -1.96 -6.60 -9.87
C ILE A 31 -1.18 -7.21 -11.05
N ARG A 32 -1.58 -6.97 -12.30
CA ARG A 32 -0.83 -7.47 -13.47
C ARG A 32 0.41 -6.64 -13.77
N ASP A 33 0.38 -5.35 -13.46
CA ASP A 33 1.55 -4.49 -13.52
C ASP A 33 2.57 -4.89 -12.44
N GLN A 34 3.82 -5.12 -12.83
CA GLN A 34 4.84 -5.61 -11.89
C GLN A 34 5.20 -4.58 -10.82
N ASN A 35 5.29 -3.30 -11.20
CA ASN A 35 5.70 -2.24 -10.30
C ASN A 35 4.56 -1.94 -9.32
N LEU A 36 3.35 -1.75 -9.83
CA LEU A 36 2.21 -1.47 -8.98
C LEU A 36 1.85 -2.64 -8.06
N ARG A 37 1.99 -3.89 -8.54
CA ARG A 37 1.82 -5.06 -7.68
C ARG A 37 2.83 -5.06 -6.54
N ARG A 38 4.09 -4.72 -6.82
CA ARG A 38 5.14 -4.68 -5.79
C ARG A 38 4.84 -3.59 -4.76
N ASP A 39 4.49 -2.40 -5.24
CA ASP A 39 4.13 -1.27 -4.37
C ASP A 39 2.95 -1.61 -3.46
N LEU A 40 1.90 -2.25 -4.00
CA LEU A 40 0.75 -2.68 -3.18
C LEU A 40 1.13 -3.69 -2.08
N ILE A 41 2.02 -4.63 -2.37
CA ILE A 41 2.48 -5.62 -1.38
C ILE A 41 3.29 -4.93 -0.28
N ASP A 42 4.20 -4.04 -0.66
CA ASP A 42 5.06 -3.33 0.30
C ASP A 42 4.22 -2.37 1.17
N LEU A 43 3.25 -1.65 0.59
CA LEU A 43 2.31 -0.80 1.35
C LEU A 43 1.43 -1.61 2.30
N ALA A 44 0.91 -2.76 1.85
CA ALA A 44 0.11 -3.64 2.71
C ALA A 44 0.92 -4.13 3.92
N LEU A 45 2.18 -4.52 3.70
CA LEU A 45 3.08 -4.92 4.77
C LEU A 45 3.38 -3.77 5.74
N ILE A 46 3.57 -2.55 5.24
CA ILE A 46 3.79 -1.37 6.08
C ILE A 46 2.58 -1.09 6.97
N GLU A 47 1.37 -1.13 6.41
CA GLU A 47 0.14 -0.88 7.18
C GLU A 47 -0.11 -1.99 8.22
N GLU A 48 0.16 -3.26 7.90
CA GLU A 48 0.06 -4.36 8.86
C GLU A 48 1.01 -4.18 10.05
N ARG A 49 2.20 -3.64 9.79
CA ARG A 49 3.26 -3.46 10.79
C ARG A 49 3.26 -2.08 11.44
N ARG A 50 2.27 -1.23 11.14
CA ARG A 50 2.25 0.18 11.55
C ARG A 50 2.20 0.37 13.06
N ASP A 51 1.56 -0.57 13.75
CA ASP A 51 1.41 -0.57 15.21
C ASP A 51 2.49 -1.42 15.92
N GLU A 52 3.45 -1.99 15.18
CA GLU A 52 4.57 -2.69 15.80
C GLU A 52 5.44 -1.69 16.60
N PRO A 53 5.86 -2.06 17.82
CA PRO A 53 6.76 -1.22 18.59
C PRO A 53 8.07 -1.01 17.81
N ALA A 54 8.45 0.26 17.65
CA ALA A 54 9.73 0.60 17.06
C ALA A 54 10.85 -0.03 17.89
N ARG A 55 11.73 -0.80 17.25
CA ARG A 55 12.92 -1.37 17.88
C ARG A 55 14.19 -0.80 17.24
N PRO A 56 15.23 -0.51 18.05
CA PRO A 56 16.54 -0.14 17.52
C PRO A 56 17.09 -1.23 16.59
N LEU A 57 17.69 -0.82 15.48
CA LEU A 57 18.30 -1.75 14.51
C LEU A 57 19.34 -2.66 15.17
N ARG A 58 20.08 -2.14 16.16
CA ARG A 58 21.09 -2.91 16.91
C ARG A 58 20.46 -4.09 17.66
N ASP A 59 19.31 -3.89 18.28
CA ASP A 59 18.62 -4.91 19.06
C ASP A 59 18.11 -6.03 18.15
N TYR A 60 17.53 -5.65 16.99
CA TYR A 60 17.16 -6.61 15.95
C TYR A 60 18.33 -7.46 15.46
N LEU A 61 19.48 -6.83 15.19
CA LEU A 61 20.65 -7.54 14.67
C LEU A 61 21.21 -8.54 15.71
N ASN A 62 21.19 -8.19 16.99
CA ASN A 62 21.64 -9.07 18.06
C ASN A 62 20.71 -10.29 18.26
N GLU A 63 19.40 -10.14 18.02
CA GLU A 63 18.41 -11.23 18.10
C GLU A 63 18.52 -12.24 16.95
N ASN A 64 18.96 -11.81 15.76
CA ASN A 64 18.90 -12.57 14.51
C ASN A 64 20.27 -13.00 13.96
N GLN A 65 21.32 -12.94 14.79
CA GLN A 65 22.70 -13.35 14.44
C GLN A 65 23.07 -14.79 14.86
N ASN A 66 22.10 -15.66 15.15
CA ASN A 66 22.34 -17.09 15.38
C ASN A 66 22.28 -17.91 14.10
#